data_AF-X1V8L4-F1
#
_entry.id   AF-X1V8L4-F1
#
_cell.length_a   1.000
_cell.length_b   1.000
_cell.length_c   1.000
_cell.angle_alpha   90.00
_cell.angle_beta   90.00
_cell.angle_gamma   90.00
#
_symmetry.space_group_name_H-M   'P 1'
#
loop_
_entity.id
_entity.type
_entity.pdbx_description
1 polymer ?
#
loop_
_entity_poly.entity_id
_entity_poly.type
_entity_poly.pdbx_seq_one_letter_code
_entity_poly.pdbx_strand_id
1 'polypeptide(L)'
;MMRDPQVLALLRKKARRLLRKRGYRMVFTRWHYFGEHGEKYHPHLNILCDGGWLPEEQLAELKDSIRRKLLPRSIAKGIGKDLEIQYRYSRSPKQIMHWIKYVTKASFRDITWDEPLANALYGFHNG
;
A
#
# COMPACT_ATOMS: atom_id res chain seq x y z
N MET A 1 7.25 6.16 13.03
CA MET A 1 5.80 6.22 12.69
C MET A 1 5.35 5.09 11.75
N MET A 2 6.01 4.80 10.63
CA MET A 2 5.63 3.69 9.70
C MET A 2 6.15 2.29 10.08
N ARG A 3 6.80 2.13 11.23
CA ARG A 3 7.31 0.82 11.72
C ARG A 3 6.34 0.15 12.72
N ASP A 4 5.33 0.88 13.18
CA ASP A 4 4.35 0.39 14.13
C ASP A 4 3.26 -0.41 13.38
N PRO A 5 3.08 -1.71 13.68
CA PRO A 5 2.05 -2.55 13.08
C PRO A 5 0.63 -2.00 13.26
N GLN A 6 0.35 -1.30 14.37
CA GLN A 6 -0.97 -0.71 14.63
C GLN A 6 -1.24 0.45 13.65
N VAL A 7 -0.22 1.27 13.38
CA VAL A 7 -0.31 2.34 12.38
C VAL A 7 -0.50 1.75 10.98
N LEU A 8 0.25 0.70 10.63
CA LEU A 8 0.11 0.00 9.35
C LEU A 8 -1.29 -0.62 9.17
N ALA A 9 -1.83 -1.24 10.23
CA ALA A 9 -3.19 -1.78 10.24
C ALA A 9 -4.24 -0.67 10.06
N LEU A 10 -4.07 0.46 10.76
CA LEU A 10 -4.98 1.60 10.67
C LEU A 10 -4.99 2.21 9.26
N LEU A 11 -3.81 2.43 8.66
CA LEU A 11 -3.69 2.97 7.31
C LEU A 11 -4.32 2.03 6.28
N ARG A 12 -4.05 0.73 6.37
CA ARG A 12 -4.69 -0.30 5.53
C ARG A 12 -6.22 -0.26 5.67
N LYS A 13 -6.74 -0.21 6.90
CA LYS A 13 -8.19 -0.13 7.18
C LYS A 13 -8.82 1.14 6.60
N LYS A 14 -8.15 2.29 6.73
CA LYS A 14 -8.60 3.56 6.16
C LYS A 14 -8.67 3.50 4.63
N ALA A 15 -7.64 2.95 3.98
CA ALA A 15 -7.60 2.78 2.52
C ALA A 15 -8.73 1.87 2.03
N ARG A 16 -8.89 0.69 2.64
CA ARG A 16 -9.97 -0.26 2.28
C ARG A 16 -11.36 0.36 2.42
N ARG A 17 -11.60 1.09 3.51
CA ARG A 17 -12.90 1.74 3.74
C ARG A 17 -13.17 2.85 2.71
N LEU A 18 -12.14 3.64 2.37
CA LEU A 18 -12.26 4.69 1.36
C LEU A 18 -12.64 4.12 -0.01
N LEU A 19 -11.94 3.05 -0.44
CA LEU A 19 -12.19 2.40 -1.72
C LEU A 19 -13.57 1.73 -1.74
N ARG A 20 -13.96 1.01 -0.69
CA ARG A 20 -15.31 0.44 -0.60
C ARG A 20 -16.41 1.50 -0.67
N LYS A 21 -16.22 2.65 -0.02
CA LYS A 21 -17.18 3.78 -0.12
C LYS A 21 -17.33 4.32 -1.55
N ARG A 22 -16.29 4.16 -2.38
CA ARG A 22 -16.30 4.52 -3.81
C ARG A 22 -16.88 3.44 -4.72
N GLY A 23 -17.29 2.29 -4.18
CA GLY A 23 -17.96 1.23 -4.94
C GLY A 23 -17.09 0.01 -5.29
N TYR A 24 -15.78 0.03 -4.98
CA TYR A 24 -14.92 -1.15 -5.17
C TYR A 24 -15.36 -2.27 -4.21
N ARG A 25 -15.74 -3.44 -4.74
CA ARG A 25 -16.25 -4.56 -3.94
C ARG A 25 -15.10 -5.45 -3.47
N MET A 26 -14.19 -5.77 -4.39
CA MET A 26 -12.98 -6.53 -4.10
C MET A 26 -11.84 -5.56 -3.81
N VAL A 27 -11.31 -5.58 -2.58
CA VAL A 27 -10.15 -4.76 -2.20
C VAL A 27 -9.21 -5.61 -1.36
N PHE A 28 -8.14 -6.08 -2.01
CA PHE A 28 -7.04 -6.79 -1.40
C PHE A 28 -5.88 -5.85 -1.15
N THR A 29 -5.21 -5.99 -0.03
CA THR A 29 -4.14 -5.08 0.39
C THR A 29 -3.00 -5.87 0.98
N ARG A 30 -1.75 -5.51 0.69
CA ARG A 30 -0.58 -6.10 1.35
C ARG A 30 0.51 -5.06 1.53
N TRP A 31 1.11 -4.98 2.72
CA TRP A 31 2.32 -4.20 2.91
C TRP A 31 3.54 -4.95 2.42
N HIS A 32 4.39 -4.20 1.75
CA HIS A 32 5.75 -4.59 1.42
C HIS A 32 6.71 -3.62 2.09
N TYR A 33 7.88 -4.10 2.52
CA TYR A 33 8.74 -3.36 3.46
C TYR A 33 10.13 -3.03 2.92
N PHE A 34 10.71 -3.92 2.11
CA PHE A 34 12.07 -3.82 1.61
C PHE A 34 12.12 -3.94 0.08
N GLY A 35 13.17 -3.38 -0.53
CA GLY A 35 13.53 -3.64 -1.92
C GLY A 35 14.01 -5.08 -2.16
N GLU A 36 14.32 -5.45 -3.40
CA GLU A 36 14.63 -6.86 -3.75
C GLU A 36 15.85 -7.48 -3.05
N HIS A 37 16.64 -6.68 -2.32
CA HIS A 37 17.84 -7.12 -1.60
C HIS A 37 17.89 -6.74 -0.11
N GLY A 38 16.76 -6.33 0.50
CA GLY A 38 16.71 -6.04 1.95
C GLY A 38 17.38 -4.71 2.38
N GLU A 39 18.07 -4.02 1.48
CA GLU A 39 18.98 -2.91 1.81
C GLU A 39 18.31 -1.64 2.32
N LYS A 40 17.03 -1.41 1.97
CA LYS A 40 16.33 -0.15 2.30
C LYS A 40 14.91 -0.38 2.74
N TYR A 41 14.61 0.08 3.96
CA TYR A 41 13.25 0.13 4.49
C TYR A 41 12.43 1.18 3.72
N HIS A 42 11.49 0.73 2.90
CA HIS A 42 10.60 1.57 2.11
C HIS A 42 9.20 0.94 2.03
N PRO A 43 8.37 1.15 3.07
CA PRO A 43 7.08 0.49 3.16
C PRO A 43 6.12 1.03 2.10
N HIS A 44 5.53 0.12 1.32
CA HIS A 44 4.49 0.45 0.35
C HIS A 44 3.28 -0.46 0.52
N LEU A 45 2.08 0.14 0.48
CA LEU A 45 0.82 -0.57 0.56
C LEU A 45 0.35 -0.90 -0.86
N ASN A 46 0.53 -2.16 -1.27
CA ASN A 46 -0.03 -2.64 -2.52
C ASN A 46 -1.54 -2.88 -2.36
N ILE A 47 -2.32 -2.45 -3.34
CA ILE A 47 -3.78 -2.60 -3.35
C ILE A 47 -4.20 -3.18 -4.70
N LEU A 48 -4.92 -4.30 -4.68
CA LEU A 48 -5.63 -4.84 -5.84
C LEU A 48 -7.12 -4.63 -5.65
N CYS A 49 -7.78 -4.09 -6.67
CA CYS A 49 -9.22 -3.88 -6.66
C CYS A 49 -9.89 -4.22 -7.99
N ASP A 50 -11.20 -4.41 -7.96
CA ASP A 50 -12.08 -4.66 -9.11
C ASP A 50 -12.35 -3.42 -9.97
N GLY A 51 -11.36 -2.53 -10.07
CA GLY A 51 -11.42 -1.30 -10.85
C GLY A 51 -11.07 -1.46 -12.32
N GLY A 52 -11.50 -0.48 -13.12
CA GLY A 52 -11.13 -0.32 -14.52
C GLY A 52 -10.18 0.84 -14.74
N TRP A 53 -9.74 1.05 -15.97
CA TRP A 53 -9.02 2.26 -16.36
C TRP A 53 -9.79 3.51 -15.92
N LEU A 54 -9.08 4.50 -15.37
CA LEU A 54 -9.66 5.77 -14.94
C LEU A 54 -9.15 6.91 -15.84
N PRO A 55 -10.03 7.81 -16.29
CA PRO A 55 -9.62 9.09 -16.86
C PRO A 55 -8.74 9.88 -15.89
N GLU A 56 -7.90 10.76 -16.43
CA GLU A 56 -6.91 11.51 -15.65
C GLU A 56 -7.54 12.30 -14.48
N GLU A 57 -8.66 12.98 -14.72
CA GLU A 57 -9.39 13.74 -13.69
C GLU A 57 -9.88 12.84 -12.55
N GLN A 58 -10.51 11.71 -12.88
CA GLN A 58 -11.00 10.75 -11.89
C GLN A 58 -9.85 10.09 -11.12
N LEU A 59 -8.73 9.82 -11.80
CA LEU A 59 -7.53 9.29 -11.17
C LEU A 59 -6.91 10.32 -10.21
N ALA A 60 -6.85 11.59 -10.59
CA ALA A 60 -6.38 12.67 -9.74
C ALA A 60 -7.26 12.81 -8.49
N GLU A 61 -8.58 12.81 -8.66
CA GLU A 61 -9.54 12.89 -7.55
C GLU A 61 -9.40 11.70 -6.59
N LEU A 62 -9.24 10.49 -7.14
CA LEU A 62 -8.99 9.29 -6.35
C LEU A 62 -7.69 9.43 -5.54
N LYS A 63 -6.58 9.77 -6.18
CA LYS A 63 -5.28 9.95 -5.51
C LYS A 63 -5.36 11.00 -4.41
N ASP A 64 -6.02 12.13 -4.66
CA ASP A 64 -6.16 13.20 -3.67
C ASP A 64 -7.04 12.80 -2.48
N SER A 65 -8.07 11.98 -2.72
CA SER A 65 -8.86 11.43 -1.63
C SER A 65 -8.07 10.46 -0.75
N ILE A 66 -7.18 9.66 -1.35
CA ILE A 66 -6.28 8.74 -0.64
C ILE A 66 -5.27 9.55 0.17
N ARG A 67 -4.61 10.56 -0.43
CA ARG A 67 -3.68 11.46 0.26
C ARG A 67 -4.34 12.10 1.48
N ARG A 68 -5.49 12.77 1.29
CA ARG A 68 -6.23 13.42 2.38
C ARG A 68 -6.58 12.45 3.52
N LYS A 69 -6.86 11.18 3.19
CA LYS A 69 -7.28 10.18 4.17
C LYS A 69 -6.10 9.54 4.93
N LEU A 70 -5.00 9.28 4.23
CA LEU A 70 -3.86 8.51 4.76
C LEU A 70 -2.71 9.39 5.26
N LEU A 71 -2.42 10.48 4.56
CA LEU A 71 -1.37 11.44 4.91
C LEU A 71 -1.93 12.87 4.80
N PRO A 72 -2.67 13.35 5.82
CA PRO A 72 -3.20 14.71 5.84
C PRO A 72 -2.11 15.75 5.61
N ARG A 73 -2.45 16.85 4.93
CA ARG A 73 -1.50 17.91 4.55
C ARG A 73 -0.68 18.46 5.72
N SER A 74 -1.25 18.56 6.92
CA SER A 74 -0.52 18.99 8.12
C SER A 74 0.64 18.06 8.46
N ILE A 75 0.42 16.74 8.37
CA ILE A 75 1.44 15.73 8.62
C ILE A 75 2.47 15.73 7.48
N ALA A 76 2.01 15.72 6.22
CA ALA A 76 2.88 15.77 5.04
C ALA A 76 3.84 16.97 5.08
N LYS A 77 3.33 18.17 5.42
CA LYS A 77 4.16 19.37 5.62
C LYS A 77 5.15 19.20 6.77
N GLY A 78 4.71 18.64 7.90
CA GLY A 78 5.58 18.42 9.07
C GLY A 78 6.74 17.46 8.79
N ILE A 79 6.57 16.48 7.90
CA ILE A 79 7.62 15.51 7.54
C ILE A 79 8.34 15.83 6.22
N GLY A 80 7.94 16.89 5.51
CA GLY A 80 8.50 17.27 4.21
C GLY A 80 8.33 16.21 3.11
N LYS A 81 7.31 15.35 3.20
CA LYS A 81 7.07 14.25 2.24
C LYS A 81 5.59 14.17 1.87
N ASP A 82 5.32 13.84 0.61
CA ASP A 82 3.97 13.48 0.14
C ASP A 82 3.82 11.96 -0.01
N LEU A 83 2.57 11.51 -0.10
CA LEU A 83 2.23 10.12 -0.37
C LEU A 83 2.27 9.88 -1.88
N GLU A 84 3.30 9.17 -2.34
CA GLU A 84 3.40 8.71 -3.72
C GLU A 84 2.37 7.60 -3.97
N ILE A 85 1.55 7.78 -5.02
CA ILE A 85 0.52 6.81 -5.42
C ILE A 85 0.73 6.45 -6.89
N GLN A 86 1.14 5.22 -7.12
CA GLN A 86 1.22 4.62 -8.45
C GLN A 86 -0.08 3.87 -8.76
N TYR A 87 -0.62 4.11 -9.95
CA TYR A 87 -1.83 3.46 -10.44
C TYR A 87 -1.50 2.76 -11.75
N ARG A 88 -1.92 1.50 -11.87
CA ARG A 88 -1.75 0.72 -13.09
C ARG A 88 -3.03 -0.05 -13.37
N TYR A 89 -3.38 -0.13 -14.65
CA TYR A 89 -4.49 -0.93 -15.14
C TYR A 89 -4.02 -1.72 -16.36
N SER A 90 -4.44 -2.98 -16.46
CA SER A 90 -4.15 -3.82 -17.62
C SER A 90 -5.29 -4.78 -17.85
N ARG A 91 -5.56 -5.05 -19.11
CA ARG A 91 -6.47 -6.12 -19.56
C ARG A 91 -5.71 -7.39 -19.96
N SER A 92 -4.37 -7.35 -19.97
CA SER A 92 -3.54 -8.50 -20.35
C SER A 92 -3.51 -9.52 -19.21
N PRO A 93 -3.97 -10.77 -19.43
CA PRO A 93 -3.93 -11.81 -18.38
C PRO A 93 -2.52 -12.04 -17.84
N LYS A 94 -1.49 -11.96 -18.69
CA LYS A 94 -0.07 -12.09 -18.30
C LYS A 94 0.33 -11.00 -17.31
N GLN A 95 -0.01 -9.74 -17.58
CA GLN A 95 0.31 -8.62 -16.69
C GLN A 95 -0.49 -8.68 -15.39
N ILE A 96 -1.78 -9.01 -15.46
CA ILE A 96 -2.63 -9.20 -14.28
C ILE A 96 -2.04 -10.28 -13.36
N MET A 97 -1.68 -11.44 -13.93
CA MET A 97 -1.05 -12.53 -13.16
C MET A 97 0.29 -12.11 -12.56
N HIS A 98 1.11 -11.37 -13.31
CA HIS A 98 2.36 -10.82 -12.80
C HIS A 98 2.14 -9.90 -11.59
N TRP A 99 1.17 -8.99 -11.67
CA TRP A 99 0.84 -8.09 -10.55
C TRP A 99 0.27 -8.83 -9.35
N ILE A 100 -0.61 -9.81 -9.56
CA ILE A 100 -1.12 -10.65 -8.47
C ILE A 100 0.06 -11.32 -7.76
N LYS A 101 0.93 -12.01 -8.50
CA LYS A 101 2.13 -12.66 -7.94
C LYS A 101 3.02 -11.68 -7.18
N TYR A 102 3.27 -10.50 -7.76
CA TYR A 102 4.08 -9.47 -7.12
C TYR A 102 3.46 -9.00 -5.80
N VAL A 103 2.19 -8.60 -5.82
CA VAL A 103 1.48 -8.12 -4.63
C VAL A 103 1.41 -9.20 -3.56
N THR A 104 1.20 -10.47 -3.92
CA THR A 104 1.12 -11.59 -2.98
C THR A 104 2.48 -12.18 -2.59
N LYS A 105 3.60 -11.63 -3.05
CA LYS A 105 4.94 -12.05 -2.62
C LYS A 105 5.25 -11.46 -1.24
N ALA A 106 5.98 -12.22 -0.41
CA ALA A 106 6.57 -11.67 0.81
C ALA A 106 7.85 -10.88 0.46
N SER A 107 7.94 -9.63 0.90
CA SER A 107 9.10 -8.76 0.67
C SER A 107 10.00 -8.59 1.89
N PHE A 108 9.58 -9.05 3.08
CA PHE A 108 10.45 -9.19 4.24
C PHE A 108 10.67 -10.68 4.46
N ARG A 109 11.89 -11.17 4.18
CA ARG A 109 12.18 -12.61 4.08
C ARG A 109 13.27 -13.09 5.03
N ASP A 110 14.01 -12.17 5.63
CA ASP A 110 15.14 -12.46 6.50
C ASP A 110 15.13 -11.49 7.68
N ILE A 111 15.15 -12.04 8.90
CA ILE A 111 15.14 -11.27 10.15
C ILE A 111 16.35 -10.33 10.26
N THR A 112 17.48 -10.70 9.66
CA THR A 112 18.73 -9.93 9.73
C THR A 112 18.63 -8.57 9.03
N TRP A 113 17.64 -8.37 8.16
CA TRP A 113 17.43 -7.08 7.51
C TRP A 113 16.91 -6.01 8.47
N ASP A 114 16.12 -6.39 9.48
CA ASP A 114 15.63 -5.48 10.54
C ASP A 114 14.97 -6.30 11.68
N GLU A 115 15.78 -6.83 12.59
CA GLU A 115 15.30 -7.67 13.69
C GLU A 115 14.25 -6.98 14.58
N PRO A 116 14.41 -5.70 14.99
CA PRO A 116 13.37 -5.00 15.74
C PRO A 116 12.03 -4.94 15.01
N LEU A 117 12.05 -4.68 13.69
CA LEU A 117 10.84 -4.69 12.89
C LEU A 117 10.24 -6.10 12.76
N ALA A 118 11.06 -7.14 12.61
CA ALA A 118 10.58 -8.52 12.56
C ALA A 118 9.82 -8.89 13.82
N ASN A 119 10.39 -8.57 14.98
CA ASN A 119 9.76 -8.79 16.28
C ASN A 119 8.45 -8.01 16.41
N ALA A 120 8.43 -6.75 15.95
CA ALA A 120 7.20 -5.95 15.96
C ALA A 120 6.11 -6.52 15.03
N LEU A 121 6.48 -7.07 13.87
CA LEU A 121 5.55 -7.65 12.90
C LEU A 121 5.14 -9.09 13.24
N TYR A 122 5.66 -9.69 14.30
CA TYR A 122 5.25 -11.02 14.73
C TYR A 122 3.74 -11.05 15.03
N GLY A 123 3.01 -11.95 14.35
CA GLY A 123 1.54 -12.02 14.44
C GLY A 123 0.79 -10.92 13.67
N PHE A 124 1.48 -10.02 12.95
CA PHE A 124 0.83 -8.99 12.15
C PHE A 124 0.13 -9.59 10.91
N HIS A 125 -1.19 -9.39 10.81
CA HIS A 125 -1.96 -9.77 9.63
C HIS A 125 -1.73 -8.80 8.47
N ASN A 126 -0.80 -9.16 7.58
CA ASN A 126 -0.38 -8.37 6.43
C ASN A 126 -1.33 -8.43 5.22
N GLY A 127 -2.57 -8.89 5.38
CA GLY A 127 -3.53 -9.07 4.29
C GLY A 127 -4.97 -8.99 4.77
#